data_AF-A0A1V3QHA6-F1
#
_entry.id   AF-A0A1V3QHA6-F1
#
_cell.length_a   1.000
_cell.length_b   1.000
_cell.length_c   1.000
_cell.angle_alpha   90.00
_cell.angle_beta   90.00
_cell.angle_gamma   90.00
#
_symmetry.space_group_name_H-M   'P 1'
#
loop_
_entity.id
_entity.type
_entity.pdbx_description
1 polymer ?
#
loop_
_entity_poly.entity_id
_entity_poly.type
_entity_poly.pdbx_seq_one_letter_code
_entity_poly.pdbx_strand_id
1 'polypeptide(L)' 'MHAVALHFMHYNFGRIHKSLRVTPAMEAGVSDHVWSLEEIAALVPEPVAKARGPYKPRQPAISN' A
#
# COMPACT_ATOMS: atom_id res chain seq x y z
N MET A 1 7.20 7.89 1.32
CA MET A 1 5.90 8.61 1.38
C MET A 1 4.71 7.67 1.12
N HIS A 2 4.76 6.40 1.57
CA HIS A 2 3.73 5.40 1.31
C HIS A 2 2.84 5.09 2.53
N ALA A 3 3.39 5.16 3.73
CA ALA A 3 2.66 4.91 4.97
C ALA A 3 1.46 5.86 5.17
N VAL A 4 1.60 7.13 4.80
CA VAL A 4 0.53 8.14 4.91
C VAL A 4 -0.64 7.79 3.99
N ALA A 5 -0.36 7.41 2.73
CA ALA A 5 -1.40 7.02 1.79
C ALA A 5 -2.16 5.77 2.27
N LEU A 6 -1.43 4.76 2.75
CA LEU A 6 -2.03 3.54 3.30
C LEU A 6 -2.88 3.83 4.54
N HIS A 7 -2.44 4.75 5.41
CA HIS A 7 -3.22 5.15 6.57
C HIS A 7 -4.56 5.77 6.18
N PHE A 8 -4.57 6.72 5.24
CA PHE A 8 -5.81 7.35 4.79
C PHE A 8 -6.73 6.41 4.02
N MET A 9 -6.16 5.47 3.26
CA MET A 9 -6.94 4.42 2.60
C MET A 9 -7.69 3.58 3.64
N HIS A 10 -6.97 3.02 4.61
CA HIS A 10 -7.61 2.21 5.66
C HIS A 10 -8.58 3.03 6.53
N TYR A 11 -8.23 4.26 6.91
CA TYR A 11 -9.07 5.10 7.78
C TYR A 11 -10.40 5.46 7.12
N ASN A 12 -10.39 5.81 5.83
CA ASN A 12 -11.59 6.28 5.13
C ASN A 12 -12.45 5.14 4.59
N PHE A 13 -11.84 4.03 4.17
CA PHE A 13 -12.54 2.97 3.44
C PHE A 13 -12.72 1.68 4.26
N GLY A 14 -11.79 1.34 5.15
CA GLY A 14 -11.85 0.08 5.91
C GLY A 14 -12.31 0.21 7.36
N ARG A 15 -12.13 1.39 7.97
CA ARG A 15 -12.46 1.61 9.38
C ARG A 15 -13.86 2.19 9.56
N ILE A 16 -14.71 1.50 10.32
CA ILE A 16 -15.99 2.06 10.78
C ILE A 16 -15.71 3.18 11.77
N HIS A 17 -16.21 4.38 11.45
CA HIS A 17 -16.03 5.54 12.31
C HIS A 17 -17.01 5.47 13.49
N LYS A 18 -16.51 5.69 14.72
CA LYS A 18 -17.28 5.47 15.96
C LYS A 18 -18.60 6.25 15.99
N SER A 19 -18.60 7.52 15.56
CA SER A 19 -19.78 8.38 15.59
C SER A 19 -20.70 8.17 14.40
N LEU A 20 -20.16 7.89 13.20
CA LEU A 20 -20.94 7.75 11.98
C LEU A 20 -21.59 6.36 11.87
N ARG A 21 -21.02 5.35 12.55
CA ARG A 21 -21.41 3.92 12.45
C ARG A 21 -21.21 3.31 11.06
N VAL A 22 -20.77 4.09 10.08
CA VAL A 22 -20.29 3.69 8.75
C VAL A 22 -18.86 4.21 8.51
N THR A 23 -18.28 3.93 7.36
CA THR A 23 -16.96 4.47 6.98
C THR A 23 -17.10 5.91 6.46
N PRO A 24 -16.09 6.78 6.62
CA PRO A 24 -16.14 8.14 6.06
C PRO A 24 -16.40 8.18 4.54
N ALA A 25 -15.86 7.22 3.78
CA ALA A 25 -16.10 7.12 2.33
C ALA A 25 -17.56 6.76 2.00
N MET A 26 -18.22 5.97 2.85
CA MET A 26 -19.65 5.66 2.70
C MET A 26 -20.53 6.87 3.02
N GLU A 27 -20.23 7.59 4.10
CA GLU A 27 -20.96 8.81 4.46
C GLU A 27 -20.84 9.89 3.37
N ALA A 28 -19.68 9.97 2.72
CA ALA A 28 -19.44 10.88 1.60
C ALA A 28 -20.01 10.38 0.25
N GLY A 29 -20.59 9.18 0.18
CA GLY A 29 -21.12 8.59 -1.06
C GLY A 29 -20.06 8.19 -2.09
N VAL A 30 -18.80 7.99 -1.68
CA VAL A 30 -17.69 7.59 -2.54
C VAL A 30 -17.57 6.06 -2.64
N SER A 31 -18.01 5.34 -1.62
CA SER A 31 -18.06 3.87 -1.56
C SER A 31 -19.41 3.43 -1.02
N ASP A 32 -19.87 2.25 -1.40
CA ASP A 32 -21.11 1.63 -0.93
C ASP A 32 -20.87 0.48 0.08
N HIS A 33 -19.60 0.14 0.33
CA HIS A 33 -19.20 -0.92 1.26
C HIS A 33 -17.94 -0.57 2.07
N VAL A 34 -17.72 -1.35 3.12
CA VAL A 34 -16.50 -1.35 3.93
C VAL A 34 -15.44 -2.19 3.21
N TRP A 35 -14.27 -1.62 2.99
CA TRP A 35 -13.16 -2.30 2.32
C TRP A 35 -12.36 -3.16 3.31
N SER A 36 -12.12 -4.42 2.93
CA SER A 36 -11.19 -5.32 3.59
C SER A 36 -9.73 -4.96 3.29
N LEU A 37 -8.80 -5.46 4.11
CA LEU A 37 -7.37 -5.25 3.85
C LEU A 37 -6.91 -5.98 2.60
N GLU A 38 -7.51 -7.14 2.32
CA GLU A 38 -7.27 -7.96 1.14
C GLU A 38 -7.67 -7.22 -0.14
N GLU A 39 -8.85 -6.60 -0.18
CA GLU A 39 -9.30 -5.77 -1.31
C GLU A 39 -8.39 -4.57 -1.54
N ILE A 40 -7.97 -3.89 -0.47
CA ILE A 40 -7.02 -2.77 -0.56
C ILE A 40 -5.67 -3.24 -1.12
N ALA A 41 -5.17 -4.41 -0.68
CA ALA A 41 -3.92 -4.97 -1.16
C ALA A 41 -4.00 -5.38 -2.65
N ALA A 42 -5.15 -5.89 -3.09
CA ALA A 42 -5.41 -6.28 -4.47
C ALA A 42 -5.39 -5.10 -5.46
N LEU A 43 -5.47 -3.85 -4.98
CA LEU A 43 -5.28 -2.65 -5.81
C LEU A 43 -3.82 -2.45 -6.26
N VAL A 44 -2.87 -3.08 -5.56
CA VAL A 44 -1.46 -2.99 -5.92
C VAL A 44 -1.21 -3.95 -7.10
N PRO A 45 -0.65 -3.49 -8.23
CA PRO A 45 -0.36 -4.37 -9.34
C PRO A 45 0.64 -5.44 -8.92
N GLU A 46 0.40 -6.67 -9.37
CA GLU A 46 1.28 -7.80 -9.12
C GLU A 46 2.72 -7.44 -9.54
N PRO A 47 3.72 -7.66 -8.67
CA PRO A 47 5.09 -7.33 -8.98
C PRO A 47 5.57 -8.20 -10.14
N VAL A 48 5.77 -7.58 -11.30
CA VAL A 48 6.40 -8.27 -12.44
C VAL A 48 7.83 -8.61 -12.05
N ALA A 49 8.16 -9.90 -12.03
CA ALA A 49 9.49 -10.38 -11.72
C ALA A 49 10.51 -9.76 -12.69
N LYS A 50 11.39 -8.90 -12.17
CA LYS A 50 12.50 -8.35 -12.96
C LYS A 50 13.66 -9.33 -12.91
N ALA A 51 14.24 -9.64 -14.06
CA ALA A 51 15.48 -10.41 -14.12
C ALA A 51 16.56 -9.69 -13.28
N ARG A 52 17.21 -10.42 -12.38
CA ARG A 52 18.31 -9.89 -11.58
C ARG A 52 19.42 -9.39 -12.51
N GLY A 53 19.88 -8.15 -12.31
CA GLY A 53 21.00 -7.61 -13.06
C GLY A 53 22.31 -8.39 -12.83
N PRO A 54 23.31 -8.23 -13.72
CA PRO A 54 24.58 -8.95 -13.60
C PRO A 54 25.28 -8.66 -12.26
N TYR A 55 25.97 -9.66 -11.71
CA TYR A 55 26.75 -9.52 -10.49
C TYR A 55 27.92 -8.55 -10.70
N LYS A 56 28.05 -7.54 -9.85
CA LYS A 56 29.22 -6.65 -9.82
C LYS A 56 30.24 -7.18 -8.80
N PRO A 57 31.40 -7.69 -9.24
CA PRO A 57 32.46 -8.09 -8.32
C PRO A 57 33.03 -6.86 -7.59
N ARG A 58 33.41 -7.04 -6.32
CA ARG A 58 34.15 -6.03 -5.56
C ARG A 58 35.55 -5.87 -6.16
N GLN A 59 35.95 -4.64 -6.49
CA GLN A 59 37.34 -4.34 -6.85
C GLN A 59 38.22 -4.57 -5.61
N PRO A 60 39.37 -5.27 -5.72
CA PRO A 60 40.31 -5.36 -4.61
C PRO A 60 40.83 -3.96 -4.26
N ALA A 61 40.90 -3.67 -2.96
CA ALA A 61 41.52 -2.43 -2.48
C ALA A 61 42.99 -2.42 -2.94
N ILE A 62 43.38 -1.38 -3.65
CA ILE A 62 44.77 -1.15 -4.05
C ILE A 62 45.57 -0.97 -2.75
N SER A 63 46.43 -1.95 -2.42
CA SER A 63 47.42 -1.83 -1.36
C SER A 63 48.50 -0.86 -1.82
N ASN A 64 48.77 0.16 -1.03
CA ASN A 64 50.01 0.95 -1.14
C ASN A 64 51.21 0.14 -0.63
#